data_AF-A0A651HQ28-F1
#
_entry.id   AF-A0A651HQ28-F1
#
_cell.length_a   1.000
_cell.length_b   1.000
_cell.length_c   1.000
_cell.angle_alpha   90.00
_cell.angle_beta   90.00
_cell.angle_gamma   90.00
#
_symmetry.space_group_name_H-M   'P 1'
#
loop_
_entity.id
_entity.type
_entity.pdbx_description
1 polymer ?
#
loop_
_entity_poly.entity_id
_entity_poly.type
_entity_poly.pdbx_seq_one_letter_code
_entity_poly.pdbx_strand_id
1 'polypeptide(L)'
;MIRIPRKVSLRTRVIAGGSAFALTVVVSAVVLFSIGDAAWSSQQAAVTDFLEEQRIGDEINRNIMVQLAAMAGLSPGSDASLPSAFETAGDAVQTQLRVYLLRDLNQEERLQLEAMGQAHRHLEVAAFQASQLAALERDEEAREARQALFASAESFLLAADDFLALRQVGIERLHERQESRLRVIQLLAGGVATMALLGTLFLVLMLARRVVTPLEELAGASRTLSKGDFSIRIREGGMDREFHTVAHAFNEMAENLRNTTRNLERRNTELGRALETIQKTQAELIQSEKLGALGRMTAGLAHELNNPLASVLGYAQMLQAELRSDTSPDRVA
;
A
#
# COMPACT_ATOMS: atom_id res chain seq x y z
N MET A 1 -10.30 -16.87 38.29
CA MET A 1 -11.06 -16.60 37.05
C MET A 1 -10.14 -15.93 36.04
N ILE A 2 -9.56 -16.70 35.11
CA ILE A 2 -8.70 -16.17 34.06
C ILE A 2 -9.62 -15.70 32.93
N ARG A 3 -9.78 -14.38 32.76
CA ARG A 3 -10.52 -13.79 31.64
C ARG A 3 -9.78 -14.10 30.34
N ILE A 4 -10.27 -15.06 29.57
CA ILE A 4 -9.83 -15.28 28.19
C ILE A 4 -10.11 -14.00 27.40
N PRO A 5 -9.10 -13.39 26.74
CA PRO A 5 -9.31 -12.15 25.98
C PRO A 5 -10.30 -12.41 24.84
N ARG A 6 -11.38 -11.64 24.78
CA ARG A 6 -12.32 -11.66 23.65
C ARG A 6 -11.53 -11.38 22.37
N LYS A 7 -11.53 -12.33 21.43
CA LYS A 7 -10.91 -12.13 20.10
C LYS A 7 -11.53 -10.87 19.47
N VAL A 8 -10.69 -9.88 19.19
CA VAL A 8 -11.09 -8.62 18.53
C VAL A 8 -11.67 -8.93 17.16
N SER A 9 -12.79 -8.31 16.83
CA SER A 9 -13.54 -8.53 15.58
C SER A 9 -12.70 -8.11 14.37
N LEU A 10 -12.88 -8.80 13.24
CA LEU A 10 -12.24 -8.47 11.97
C LEU A 10 -12.56 -7.03 11.59
N ARG A 11 -13.83 -6.60 11.74
CA ARG A 11 -14.26 -5.24 11.43
C ARG A 11 -13.43 -4.21 12.20
N THR A 12 -13.24 -4.41 13.51
CA THR A 12 -12.45 -3.47 14.32
C THR A 12 -10.99 -3.43 13.88
N ARG A 13 -10.39 -4.56 13.53
CA ARG A 13 -8.99 -4.60 13.07
C ARG A 13 -8.81 -4.03 11.65
N VAL A 14 -9.74 -4.30 10.75
CA VAL A 14 -9.72 -3.76 9.37
C VAL A 14 -9.94 -2.26 9.40
N ILE A 15 -10.88 -1.75 10.21
CA ILE A 15 -11.06 -0.31 10.40
C ILE A 15 -9.81 0.29 11.03
N ALA A 16 -9.29 -0.28 12.12
CA ALA A 16 -8.08 0.24 12.77
C ALA A 16 -6.86 0.24 11.82
N GLY A 17 -6.65 -0.85 11.08
CA GLY A 17 -5.58 -0.98 10.10
C GLY A 17 -5.75 -0.05 8.89
N GLY A 18 -6.97 0.09 8.38
CA GLY A 18 -7.30 1.00 7.29
C GLY A 18 -7.17 2.48 7.69
N SER A 19 -7.63 2.85 8.88
CA SER A 19 -7.45 4.20 9.43
C SER A 19 -5.98 4.49 9.71
N ALA A 20 -5.23 3.55 10.28
CA ALA A 20 -3.78 3.70 10.47
C ALA A 20 -3.05 3.85 9.14
N PHE A 21 -3.44 3.08 8.12
CA PHE A 21 -2.88 3.20 6.78
C PHE A 21 -3.19 4.56 6.13
N ALA A 22 -4.46 4.99 6.14
CA ALA A 22 -4.86 6.29 5.60
C ALA A 22 -4.13 7.43 6.30
N LEU A 23 -4.00 7.37 7.63
CA LEU A 23 -3.22 8.34 8.40
C LEU A 23 -1.74 8.30 8.00
N THR A 24 -1.14 7.11 7.83
CA THR A 24 0.26 6.96 7.42
C THR A 24 0.49 7.56 6.04
N VAL A 25 -0.41 7.35 5.08
CA VAL A 25 -0.33 7.94 3.73
C VAL A 25 -0.41 9.46 3.79
N VAL A 26 -1.37 10.01 4.53
CA VAL A 26 -1.55 11.46 4.68
C VAL A 26 -0.34 12.09 5.36
N VAL A 27 0.11 11.52 6.48
CA VAL A 27 1.30 12.00 7.21
C VAL A 27 2.54 11.91 6.33
N SER A 28 2.74 10.81 5.60
CA SER A 28 3.89 10.65 4.71
C SER A 28 3.88 11.71 3.59
N ALA A 29 2.71 12.00 3.00
CA ALA A 29 2.56 13.03 1.99
C ALA A 29 2.87 14.43 2.53
N VAL A 30 2.36 14.77 3.72
CA VAL A 30 2.64 16.06 4.39
C VAL A 30 4.12 16.19 4.72
N VAL A 31 4.74 15.13 5.24
CA VAL A 31 6.18 15.13 5.56
C VAL A 31 7.01 15.28 4.30
N LEU A 32 6.70 14.56 3.22
CA LEU A 32 7.40 14.70 1.93
C LEU A 32 7.25 16.11 1.36
N PHE A 33 6.06 16.71 1.46
CA PHE A 33 5.83 18.09 1.04
C PHE A 33 6.68 19.08 1.86
N SER A 34 6.68 18.93 3.19
CA SER A 34 7.47 19.78 4.10
C SER A 34 8.98 19.62 3.88
N ILE A 35 9.46 18.40 3.59
CA ILE A 35 10.85 18.13 3.19
C ILE A 35 11.18 18.82 1.87
N GLY A 36 10.28 18.75 0.88
CA GLY A 36 10.45 19.44 -0.41
C GLY A 36 10.54 20.95 -0.25
N ASP A 37 9.69 21.54 0.59
CA ASP A 37 9.71 22.97 0.90
C ASP A 37 10.98 23.39 1.64
N ALA A 38 11.45 22.56 2.59
CA ALA A 38 12.72 22.76 3.28
C ALA A 38 13.93 22.67 2.32
N ALA A 39 13.91 21.74 1.36
CA ALA A 39 14.94 21.63 0.33
C ALA A 39 14.97 22.88 -0.55
N TRP A 40 13.80 23.31 -1.02
CA TRP A 40 13.65 24.48 -1.89
C TRP A 40 14.14 25.76 -1.21
N SER A 41 13.69 26.01 0.02
CA SER A 41 14.10 27.17 0.81
C SER A 41 15.59 27.15 1.15
N SER A 42 16.16 25.99 1.50
CA SER A 42 17.61 25.85 1.71
C SER A 42 18.40 26.17 0.44
N GLN A 43 17.93 25.72 -0.72
CA GLN A 43 18.57 25.99 -2.00
C GLN A 43 18.50 27.47 -2.39
N GLN A 44 17.38 28.16 -2.14
CA GLN A 44 17.28 29.60 -2.37
C GLN A 44 18.22 30.39 -1.46
N ALA A 45 18.30 30.05 -0.17
CA ALA A 45 19.25 30.67 0.75
C ALA A 45 20.70 30.46 0.28
N ALA A 46 21.04 29.24 -0.14
CA ALA A 46 22.35 28.89 -0.70
C ALA A 46 22.76 29.78 -1.88
N VAL A 47 21.85 29.92 -2.85
CA VAL A 47 22.08 30.71 -4.05
C VAL A 47 22.26 32.18 -3.69
N THR A 48 21.47 32.67 -2.74
CA THR A 48 21.56 34.06 -2.28
C THR A 48 22.91 34.33 -1.61
N ASP A 49 23.33 33.46 -0.68
CA ASP A 49 24.62 33.57 0.01
C ASP A 49 25.80 33.52 -0.98
N PHE A 50 25.73 32.63 -1.98
CA PHE A 50 26.73 32.50 -3.03
C PHE A 50 26.79 33.74 -3.93
N LEU A 51 25.65 34.27 -4.36
CA LEU A 51 25.60 35.48 -5.19
C LEU A 51 26.15 36.70 -4.42
N GLU A 52 25.88 36.79 -3.12
CA GLU A 52 26.41 37.86 -2.29
C GLU A 52 27.93 37.74 -2.09
N GLU A 53 28.43 36.51 -1.88
CA GLU A 53 29.88 36.20 -1.84
C GLU A 53 30.58 36.53 -3.18
N GLN A 54 29.91 36.29 -4.31
CA GLN A 54 30.41 36.70 -5.62
C GLN A 54 30.44 38.23 -5.75
N ARG A 55 29.34 38.90 -5.43
CA ARG A 55 29.21 40.37 -5.54
C ARG A 55 30.27 41.11 -4.73
N ILE A 56 30.48 40.74 -3.46
CA ILE A 56 31.44 41.43 -2.59
C ILE A 56 32.87 41.27 -3.14
N GLY A 57 33.25 40.06 -3.55
CA GLY A 57 34.57 39.80 -4.11
C GLY A 57 34.82 40.53 -5.43
N ASP A 58 33.83 40.59 -6.31
CA ASP A 58 33.93 41.31 -7.58
C ASP A 58 34.04 42.82 -7.38
N GLU A 59 33.32 43.38 -6.40
CA GLU A 59 33.43 44.80 -6.03
C GLU A 59 34.80 45.13 -5.44
N ILE A 60 35.34 44.28 -4.56
CA ILE A 60 36.70 44.46 -4.01
C ILE A 60 37.74 44.41 -5.13
N ASN A 61 37.74 43.36 -5.96
CA ASN A 61 38.73 43.17 -7.02
C ASN A 61 38.69 44.30 -8.05
N ARG A 62 37.48 44.71 -8.47
CA ARG A 62 37.31 45.82 -9.41
C ARG A 62 37.91 47.12 -8.90
N ASN A 63 37.64 47.48 -7.63
CA ASN A 63 38.11 48.73 -7.06
C ASN A 63 39.62 48.71 -6.79
N ILE A 64 40.17 47.55 -6.39
CA ILE A 64 41.63 47.35 -6.32
C ILE A 64 42.27 47.59 -7.68
N MET A 65 41.72 47.02 -8.75
CA MET A 65 42.24 47.20 -10.11
C MET A 65 42.19 48.67 -10.55
N VAL A 66 41.19 49.44 -10.14
CA VAL A 66 41.13 50.89 -10.39
C VAL A 66 42.27 51.63 -9.67
N GLN A 67 42.50 51.34 -8.39
CA GLN A 67 43.61 51.95 -7.62
C GLN A 67 44.97 51.62 -8.24
N LEU A 68 45.21 50.36 -8.63
CA LEU A 68 46.45 49.92 -9.28
C LEU A 68 46.64 50.52 -10.67
N ALA A 69 45.57 50.61 -11.48
CA ALA A 69 45.63 51.25 -12.79
C ALA A 69 45.96 52.75 -12.69
N ALA A 70 45.42 53.43 -11.68
CA ALA A 70 45.77 54.83 -11.40
C ALA A 70 47.25 54.99 -11.02
N MET A 71 47.80 54.07 -10.21
CA MET A 71 49.23 54.05 -9.87
C MET A 71 50.13 53.83 -11.10
N ALA A 72 49.70 52.96 -12.02
CA ALA A 72 50.42 52.66 -13.24
C ALA A 72 50.25 53.73 -14.34
N GLY A 73 49.39 54.74 -14.13
CA GLY A 73 49.05 55.74 -15.15
C GLY A 73 48.25 55.17 -16.33
N LEU A 74 47.58 54.03 -16.14
CA LEU A 74 46.88 53.26 -17.17
C LEU A 74 45.36 53.50 -17.21
N SER A 75 44.85 54.55 -16.55
CA SER A 75 43.41 54.83 -16.39
C SER A 75 42.65 54.82 -17.74
N PRO A 76 41.79 53.81 -18.00
CA PRO A 76 41.01 53.77 -19.22
C PRO A 76 39.72 54.57 -19.01
N GLY A 77 39.71 55.82 -19.45
CA GLY A 77 38.47 56.59 -19.65
C GLY A 77 37.96 57.43 -18.47
N SER A 78 38.73 57.63 -17.41
CA SER A 78 38.43 58.65 -16.39
C SER A 78 39.58 59.64 -16.24
N ASP A 79 39.27 60.93 -16.21
CA ASP A 79 40.11 62.03 -15.70
C ASP A 79 40.53 61.84 -14.21
N ALA A 80 40.38 60.63 -13.67
CA ALA A 80 40.68 60.29 -12.30
C ALA A 80 42.19 60.32 -12.08
N SER A 81 42.65 61.41 -11.47
CA SER A 81 43.97 61.50 -10.89
C SER A 81 44.14 60.45 -9.78
N LEU A 82 45.38 60.14 -9.43
CA LEU A 82 45.70 59.21 -8.34
C LEU A 82 44.85 59.48 -7.07
N PRO A 83 44.64 60.74 -6.61
CA PRO A 83 43.77 61.02 -5.47
C PRO A 83 42.33 60.57 -5.61
N SER A 84 41.66 60.83 -6.75
CA SER A 84 40.23 60.56 -6.88
C SER A 84 39.94 59.07 -7.06
N ALA A 85 40.85 58.33 -7.70
CA ALA A 85 40.81 56.87 -7.76
C ALA A 85 40.92 56.27 -6.35
N PHE A 86 41.83 56.78 -5.52
CA PHE A 86 42.01 56.31 -4.15
C PHE A 86 40.88 56.72 -3.21
N GLU A 87 40.28 57.89 -3.39
CA GLU A 87 39.11 58.33 -2.60
C GLU A 87 37.89 57.45 -2.91
N THR A 88 37.50 57.31 -4.18
CA THR A 88 36.25 56.61 -4.53
C THR A 88 36.40 55.09 -4.44
N ALA A 89 37.47 54.54 -5.04
CA ALA A 89 37.66 53.09 -5.05
C ALA A 89 38.17 52.58 -3.69
N GLY A 90 38.94 53.39 -2.96
CA GLY A 90 39.40 53.06 -1.61
C GLY A 90 38.26 52.95 -0.61
N ASP A 91 37.37 53.94 -0.57
CA ASP A 91 36.15 53.89 0.26
C ASP A 91 35.29 52.66 -0.04
N ALA A 92 35.17 52.30 -1.33
CA ALA A 92 34.42 51.13 -1.75
C ALA A 92 35.08 49.82 -1.26
N VAL A 93 36.41 49.68 -1.38
CA VAL A 93 37.15 48.52 -0.83
C VAL A 93 36.98 48.45 0.68
N GLN A 94 37.18 49.55 1.40
CA GLN A 94 37.06 49.58 2.86
C GLN A 94 35.65 49.22 3.33
N THR A 95 34.63 49.71 2.63
CA THR A 95 33.23 49.39 2.92
C THR A 95 32.97 47.89 2.74
N GLN A 96 33.44 47.31 1.64
CA GLN A 96 33.24 45.88 1.37
C GLN A 96 34.01 44.98 2.34
N LEU A 97 35.25 45.33 2.71
CA LEU A 97 35.99 44.61 3.76
C LEU A 97 35.26 44.64 5.10
N ARG A 98 34.63 45.77 5.44
CA ARG A 98 33.82 45.89 6.66
C ARG A 98 32.56 45.04 6.62
N VAL A 99 31.88 44.96 5.48
CA VAL A 99 30.74 44.06 5.28
C VAL A 99 31.19 42.59 5.42
N TYR A 100 32.34 42.24 4.86
CA TYR A 100 32.89 40.89 4.93
C TYR A 100 33.26 40.49 6.38
N LEU A 101 33.78 41.43 7.19
CA LEU A 101 34.07 41.22 8.62
C LEU A 101 32.84 40.89 9.48
N LEU A 102 31.62 41.18 9.01
CA LEU A 102 30.38 40.84 9.71
C LEU A 102 29.94 39.39 9.48
N ARG A 103 30.59 38.66 8.55
CA ARG A 103 30.28 37.25 8.29
C ARG A 103 30.81 36.35 9.39
N ASP A 104 30.32 35.11 9.40
CA ASP A 104 30.76 34.05 10.31
C ASP A 104 32.15 33.55 9.88
N LEU A 105 33.17 34.32 10.23
CA LEU A 105 34.58 34.05 9.96
C LEU A 105 35.22 33.35 11.15
N ASN A 106 36.07 32.37 10.89
CA ASN A 106 36.93 31.80 11.90
C ASN A 106 38.05 32.79 12.30
N GLN A 107 38.83 32.46 13.33
CA GLN A 107 39.86 33.36 13.85
C GLN A 107 40.95 33.70 12.82
N GLU A 108 41.35 32.73 12.00
CA GLU A 108 42.40 32.90 10.98
C GLU A 108 41.92 33.79 9.83
N GLU A 109 40.70 33.55 9.34
CA GLU A 109 40.05 34.33 8.29
C GLU A 109 39.88 35.80 8.69
N ARG A 110 39.49 36.02 9.95
CA ARG A 110 39.36 37.37 10.49
C ARG A 110 40.71 38.08 10.55
N LEU A 111 41.76 37.39 10.99
CA LEU A 111 43.11 37.96 11.06
C LEU A 111 43.64 38.36 9.68
N GLN A 112 43.47 37.50 8.67
CA GLN A 112 43.91 37.80 7.30
C GLN A 112 43.10 38.94 6.67
N LEU A 113 41.80 39.00 6.94
CA LEU A 113 40.96 40.11 6.49
C LEU A 113 41.34 41.44 7.16
N GLU A 114 41.66 41.42 8.45
CA GLU A 114 42.19 42.58 9.17
C GLU A 114 43.56 43.00 8.63
N ALA A 115 44.43 42.04 8.28
CA ALA A 115 45.73 42.29 7.65
C ALA A 115 45.57 42.93 6.26
N MET A 116 44.65 42.44 5.43
CA MET A 116 44.31 43.05 4.14
C MET A 116 43.81 44.49 4.31
N GLY A 117 42.92 44.72 5.29
CA GLY A 117 42.44 46.07 5.59
C GLY A 117 43.53 47.00 6.12
N GLN A 118 44.51 46.48 6.87
CA GLN A 118 45.69 47.26 7.30
C GLN A 118 46.59 47.61 6.12
N ALA A 119 46.92 46.63 5.27
CA ALA A 119 47.75 46.84 4.09
C ALA A 119 47.11 47.83 3.11
N HIS A 120 45.78 47.75 2.93
CA HIS A 120 45.02 48.71 2.13
C HIS A 120 45.13 50.15 2.67
N ARG A 121 44.95 50.36 3.98
CA ARG A 121 45.12 51.70 4.59
C ARG A 121 46.55 52.24 4.43
N HIS A 122 47.57 51.39 4.55
CA HIS A 122 48.95 51.79 4.30
C HIS A 122 49.17 52.20 2.83
N LEU A 123 48.50 51.52 1.89
CA LEU A 123 48.52 51.88 0.48
C LEU A 123 47.88 53.25 0.22
N GLU A 124 46.72 53.52 0.83
CA GLU A 124 46.04 54.81 0.70
C GLU A 124 46.88 55.97 1.22
N VAL A 125 47.50 55.83 2.39
CA VAL A 125 48.38 56.87 2.97
C VAL A 125 49.58 57.13 2.06
N ALA A 126 50.21 56.08 1.53
CA ALA A 126 51.34 56.23 0.62
C ALA A 126 50.94 56.89 -0.70
N ALA A 127 49.76 56.57 -1.24
CA ALA A 127 49.23 57.17 -2.46
C ALA A 127 48.95 58.66 -2.27
N PHE A 128 48.34 59.02 -1.14
CA PHE A 128 48.10 60.42 -0.78
C PHE A 128 49.39 61.22 -0.64
N GLN A 129 50.38 60.69 0.09
CA GLN A 129 51.69 61.34 0.25
C GLN A 129 52.44 61.51 -1.08
N ALA A 130 52.47 60.47 -1.92
CA ALA A 130 53.11 60.51 -3.23
C ALA A 130 52.44 61.56 -4.15
N SER A 131 51.11 61.65 -4.13
CA SER A 131 50.39 62.67 -4.90
C SER A 131 50.64 64.09 -4.38
N GLN A 132 50.68 64.28 -3.06
CA GLN A 132 50.90 65.60 -2.47
C GLN A 132 52.32 66.12 -2.75
N LEU A 133 53.34 65.28 -2.60
CA LEU A 133 54.73 65.65 -2.87
C LEU A 133 54.99 65.88 -4.36
N ALA A 134 54.33 65.12 -5.24
CA ALA A 134 54.38 65.36 -6.68
C ALA A 134 53.76 66.72 -7.06
N ALA A 135 52.70 67.15 -6.38
CA ALA A 135 52.07 68.45 -6.62
C ALA A 135 52.92 69.65 -6.13
N LEU A 136 53.85 69.42 -5.19
CA LEU A 136 54.76 70.44 -4.63
C LEU A 136 56.08 70.57 -5.40
N GLU A 137 56.24 69.88 -6.55
CA GLU A 137 57.47 69.86 -7.38
C GLU A 137 58.75 69.48 -6.62
N ARG A 138 58.61 68.69 -5.54
CA ARG A 138 59.75 68.19 -4.75
C ARG A 138 60.30 66.89 -5.32
N ASP A 139 61.09 66.98 -6.37
CA ASP A 139 61.49 65.82 -7.19
C ASP A 139 62.15 64.67 -6.41
N GLU A 140 62.98 64.95 -5.39
CA GLU A 140 63.67 63.92 -4.60
C GLU A 140 62.71 63.24 -3.60
N GLU A 141 62.00 64.02 -2.79
CA GLU A 141 60.99 63.52 -1.84
C GLU A 141 59.83 62.80 -2.55
N ALA A 142 59.42 63.28 -3.73
CA ALA A 142 58.39 62.64 -4.54
C ALA A 142 58.84 61.30 -5.14
N ARG A 143 60.14 61.11 -5.43
CA ARG A 143 60.69 59.81 -5.85
C ARG A 143 60.68 58.82 -4.70
N GLU A 144 61.10 59.22 -3.51
CA GLU A 144 61.06 58.38 -2.30
C GLU A 144 59.62 57.98 -1.96
N ALA A 145 58.68 58.92 -2.00
CA ALA A 145 57.27 58.64 -1.75
C ALA A 145 56.65 57.71 -2.80
N ARG A 146 57.05 57.81 -4.08
CA ARG A 146 56.65 56.84 -5.11
C ARG A 146 57.22 55.45 -4.84
N GLN A 147 58.48 55.33 -4.40
CA GLN A 147 59.05 54.03 -4.03
C GLN A 147 58.30 53.42 -2.83
N ALA A 148 57.97 54.22 -1.82
CA ALA A 148 57.16 53.78 -0.69
C ALA A 148 55.75 53.34 -1.11
N LEU A 149 55.12 54.06 -2.06
CA LEU A 149 53.85 53.68 -2.67
C LEU A 149 53.93 52.32 -3.37
N PHE A 150 54.97 52.07 -4.18
CA PHE A 150 55.15 50.76 -4.83
C PHE A 150 55.39 49.63 -3.82
N ALA A 151 56.20 49.85 -2.78
CA ALA A 151 56.42 48.85 -1.73
C ALA A 151 55.14 48.54 -0.93
N SER A 152 54.32 49.56 -0.67
CA SER A 152 53.01 49.40 -0.03
C SER A 152 52.04 48.63 -0.93
N ALA A 153 52.06 48.86 -2.25
CA ALA A 153 51.24 48.12 -3.20
C ALA A 153 51.63 46.65 -3.29
N GLU A 154 52.92 46.33 -3.26
CA GLU A 154 53.40 44.95 -3.21
C GLU A 154 52.92 44.23 -1.94
N SER A 155 53.05 44.89 -0.78
CA SER A 155 52.55 44.37 0.50
C SER A 155 51.03 44.17 0.50
N PHE A 156 50.29 45.08 -0.13
CA PHE A 156 48.85 44.96 -0.29
C PHE A 156 48.45 43.84 -1.25
N LEU A 157 49.15 43.69 -2.38
CA LEU A 157 48.91 42.61 -3.34
C LEU A 157 49.12 41.23 -2.71
N LEU A 158 50.15 41.08 -1.86
CA LEU A 158 50.35 39.85 -1.09
C LEU A 158 49.18 39.58 -0.12
N ALA A 159 48.74 40.60 0.63
CA ALA A 159 47.59 40.46 1.53
C ALA A 159 46.27 40.20 0.78
N ALA A 160 46.13 40.75 -0.44
CA ALA A 160 44.98 40.51 -1.31
C ALA A 160 44.99 39.08 -1.88
N ASP A 161 46.15 38.53 -2.22
CA ASP A 161 46.30 37.13 -2.65
C ASP A 161 45.89 36.16 -1.53
N ASP A 162 46.38 36.40 -0.31
CA ASP A 162 45.98 35.63 0.89
C ASP A 162 44.47 35.69 1.12
N PHE A 163 43.85 36.87 0.94
CA PHE A 163 42.40 37.03 1.04
C PHE A 163 41.64 36.25 -0.06
N LEU A 164 42.11 36.28 -1.31
CA LEU A 164 41.50 35.51 -2.40
C LEU A 164 41.57 34.00 -2.14
N ALA A 165 42.68 33.52 -1.59
CA ALA A 165 42.82 32.12 -1.19
C ALA A 165 41.79 31.72 -0.11
N LEU A 166 41.58 32.57 0.90
CA LEU A 166 40.56 32.34 1.93
C LEU A 166 39.15 32.32 1.38
N ARG A 167 38.85 33.26 0.49
CA ARG A 167 37.55 33.35 -0.18
C ARG A 167 37.23 32.05 -0.91
N GLN A 168 38.22 31.46 -1.57
CA GLN A 168 38.06 30.19 -2.28
C GLN A 168 37.70 29.05 -1.32
N VAL A 169 38.34 28.98 -0.15
CA VAL A 169 37.99 28.04 0.93
C VAL A 169 36.58 28.32 1.47
N GLY A 170 36.19 29.59 1.62
CA GLY A 170 34.85 29.99 2.05
C GLY A 170 33.74 29.51 1.10
N ILE A 171 33.95 29.66 -0.21
CA ILE A 171 33.03 29.18 -1.25
C ILE A 171 32.91 27.65 -1.22
N GLU A 172 34.03 26.93 -1.05
CA GLU A 172 34.02 25.47 -0.90
C GLU A 172 33.21 25.03 0.32
N ARG A 173 33.38 25.69 1.47
CA ARG A 173 32.58 25.39 2.68
C ARG A 173 31.09 25.66 2.49
N LEU A 174 30.72 26.72 1.77
CA LEU A 174 29.32 26.98 1.43
C LEU A 174 28.76 25.82 0.59
N HIS A 175 29.53 25.32 -0.38
CA HIS A 175 29.14 24.19 -1.21
C HIS A 175 28.98 22.89 -0.39
N GLU A 176 29.95 22.54 0.46
CA GLU A 176 29.90 21.35 1.33
C GLU A 176 28.73 21.38 2.32
N ARG A 177 28.47 22.54 2.93
CA ARG A 177 27.32 22.73 3.83
C ARG A 177 26.00 22.50 3.10
N GLN A 178 25.91 22.89 1.83
CA GLN A 178 24.70 22.69 1.03
C GLN A 178 24.52 21.23 0.61
N GLU A 179 25.57 20.57 0.15
CA GLU A 179 25.50 19.14 -0.18
C GLU A 179 25.11 18.28 1.03
N SER A 180 25.69 18.55 2.20
CA SER A 180 25.39 17.79 3.41
C SER A 180 23.94 17.98 3.86
N ARG A 181 23.40 19.21 3.82
CA ARG A 181 21.98 19.48 4.07
C ARG A 181 21.09 18.76 3.08
N LEU A 182 21.37 18.84 1.78
CA LEU A 182 20.58 18.17 0.75
C LEU A 182 20.61 16.64 0.91
N ARG A 183 21.76 16.05 1.22
CA ARG A 183 21.88 14.61 1.50
C ARG A 183 21.01 14.17 2.68
N VAL A 184 21.02 14.93 3.78
CA VAL A 184 20.16 14.64 4.95
C VAL A 184 18.68 14.70 4.57
N ILE A 185 18.27 15.75 3.84
CA ILE A 185 16.88 15.90 3.39
C ILE A 185 16.47 14.74 2.46
N GLN A 186 17.34 14.34 1.53
CA GLN A 186 17.09 13.20 0.63
C GLN A 186 16.98 11.85 1.38
N LEU A 187 17.82 11.60 2.38
CA LEU A 187 17.76 10.39 3.20
C LEU A 187 16.46 10.32 4.01
N LEU A 188 16.03 11.45 4.60
CA LEU A 188 14.75 11.54 5.31
C LEU A 188 13.58 11.30 4.37
N ALA A 189 13.58 11.92 3.19
CA ALA A 189 12.56 11.73 2.16
C ALA A 189 12.46 10.25 1.72
N GLY A 190 13.60 9.64 1.42
CA GLY A 190 13.68 8.23 1.02
C GLY A 190 13.20 7.28 2.11
N GLY A 191 13.53 7.56 3.38
CA GLY A 191 13.06 6.80 4.53
C GLY A 191 11.54 6.82 4.68
N VAL A 192 10.92 8.00 4.58
CA VAL A 192 9.46 8.18 4.64
C VAL A 192 8.77 7.46 3.48
N ALA A 193 9.29 7.60 2.26
CA ALA A 193 8.74 6.91 1.08
C ALA A 193 8.80 5.38 1.23
N THR A 194 9.91 4.85 1.74
CA THR A 194 10.09 3.41 1.97
C THR A 194 9.13 2.88 3.03
N MET A 195 8.95 3.61 4.14
CA MET A 195 7.97 3.24 5.17
C MET A 195 6.53 3.20 4.63
N ALA A 196 6.14 4.16 3.79
CA ALA A 196 4.82 4.18 3.16
C ALA A 196 4.60 2.97 2.24
N LEU A 197 5.62 2.59 1.46
CA LEU A 197 5.57 1.40 0.60
C LEU A 197 5.44 0.11 1.42
N LEU A 198 6.24 -0.04 2.48
CA LEU A 198 6.17 -1.20 3.37
C LEU A 198 4.81 -1.29 4.08
N GLY A 199 4.26 -0.16 4.52
CA GLY A 199 2.92 -0.10 5.10
C GLY A 199 1.82 -0.54 4.11
N THR A 200 1.94 -0.15 2.84
CA THR A 200 1.01 -0.56 1.76
C THR A 200 1.10 -2.05 1.51
N LEU A 201 2.31 -2.59 1.37
CA LEU A 201 2.54 -4.02 1.17
C LEU A 201 1.98 -4.83 2.35
N PHE A 202 2.24 -4.38 3.58
CA PHE A 202 1.71 -5.02 4.79
C PHE A 202 0.18 -5.04 4.79
N LEU A 203 -0.48 -3.92 4.46
CA LEU A 203 -1.95 -3.84 4.42
C LEU A 203 -2.53 -4.82 3.39
N VAL A 204 -1.96 -4.88 2.19
CA VAL A 204 -2.40 -5.80 1.12
C VAL A 204 -2.27 -7.25 1.57
N LEU A 205 -1.11 -7.64 2.13
CA LEU A 205 -0.89 -9.00 2.64
C LEU A 205 -1.83 -9.34 3.81
N MET A 206 -2.12 -8.37 4.68
CA MET A 206 -3.06 -8.54 5.78
C MET A 206 -4.48 -8.79 5.26
N LEU A 207 -4.97 -7.98 4.32
CA LEU A 207 -6.30 -8.12 3.72
C LEU A 207 -6.44 -9.42 2.94
N ALA A 208 -5.43 -9.79 2.14
CA ALA A 208 -5.43 -11.03 1.38
C ALA A 208 -5.59 -12.25 2.31
N ARG A 209 -4.77 -12.34 3.36
CA ARG A 209 -4.79 -13.49 4.27
C ARG A 209 -6.01 -13.51 5.21
N ARG A 210 -6.50 -12.35 5.64
CA ARG A 210 -7.58 -12.28 6.63
C ARG A 210 -8.99 -12.16 6.06
N VAL A 211 -9.13 -11.66 4.83
CA VAL A 211 -10.43 -11.39 4.22
C VAL A 211 -10.62 -12.22 2.96
N VAL A 212 -9.66 -12.16 2.03
CA VAL A 212 -9.82 -12.81 0.71
C VAL A 212 -9.79 -14.33 0.83
N THR A 213 -8.79 -14.92 1.48
CA THR A 213 -8.69 -16.38 1.61
C THR A 213 -9.89 -17.03 2.29
N PRO A 214 -10.39 -16.55 3.45
CA PRO A 214 -11.60 -17.12 4.07
C PRO A 214 -12.85 -16.98 3.20
N LEU A 215 -12.94 -15.91 2.42
CA LEU A 215 -14.07 -15.69 1.50
C LEU A 215 -14.05 -16.68 0.33
N GLU A 216 -12.87 -16.96 -0.22
CA GLU A 216 -12.69 -17.97 -1.27
C GLU A 216 -13.01 -19.38 -0.76
N GLU A 217 -12.58 -19.73 0.46
CA GLU A 217 -12.93 -21.01 1.09
C GLU A 217 -14.46 -21.15 1.25
N LEU A 218 -15.13 -20.11 1.76
CA LEU A 218 -16.59 -20.07 1.90
C LEU A 218 -17.30 -20.20 0.55
N ALA A 219 -16.84 -19.47 -0.47
CA ALA A 219 -17.40 -19.51 -1.81
C ALA A 219 -17.23 -20.90 -2.46
N GLY A 220 -16.06 -21.50 -2.31
CA GLY A 220 -15.76 -22.85 -2.82
C GLY A 220 -16.59 -23.93 -2.12
N ALA A 221 -16.70 -23.85 -0.79
CA ALA A 221 -17.53 -24.77 -0.01
C ALA A 221 -19.01 -24.64 -0.39
N SER A 222 -19.51 -23.41 -0.58
CA SER A 222 -20.90 -23.16 -1.00
C SER A 222 -21.21 -23.74 -2.38
N ARG A 223 -20.29 -23.63 -3.35
CA ARG A 223 -20.44 -24.26 -4.68
C ARG A 223 -20.43 -25.79 -4.61
N THR A 224 -19.70 -26.36 -3.67
CA THR A 224 -19.64 -27.81 -3.47
C THR A 224 -20.93 -28.32 -2.82
N LEU A 225 -21.41 -27.59 -1.81
CA LEU A 225 -22.69 -27.84 -1.16
C LEU A 225 -23.87 -27.78 -2.14
N SER A 226 -23.88 -26.80 -3.05
CA SER A 226 -24.93 -26.66 -4.07
C SER A 226 -24.93 -27.78 -5.11
N LYS A 227 -23.83 -28.52 -5.26
CA LYS A 227 -23.75 -29.71 -6.14
C LYS A 227 -24.26 -30.99 -5.47
N GLY A 228 -24.74 -30.90 -4.23
CA GLY A 228 -25.32 -32.03 -3.49
C GLY A 228 -24.36 -32.74 -2.53
N ASP A 229 -23.10 -32.29 -2.43
CA ASP A 229 -22.19 -32.81 -1.41
C ASP A 229 -22.40 -32.07 -0.08
N PHE A 230 -23.26 -32.65 0.77
CA PHE A 230 -23.55 -32.13 2.10
C PHE A 230 -22.53 -32.54 3.17
N SER A 231 -21.42 -33.19 2.80
CA SER A 231 -20.35 -33.58 3.72
C SER A 231 -19.27 -32.53 3.87
N ILE A 232 -19.23 -31.54 2.96
CA ILE A 232 -18.27 -30.43 3.02
C ILE A 232 -18.40 -29.64 4.33
N ARG A 233 -17.27 -29.34 4.97
CA ARG A 233 -17.22 -28.55 6.21
C ARG A 233 -16.12 -27.51 6.09
N ILE A 234 -16.37 -26.34 6.66
CA ILE A 234 -15.40 -25.25 6.74
C ILE A 234 -14.70 -25.32 8.08
N ARG A 235 -13.38 -25.19 8.08
CA ARG A 235 -12.57 -25.24 9.30
C ARG A 235 -12.73 -23.94 10.09
N GLU A 236 -13.30 -24.02 11.28
CA GLU A 236 -13.54 -22.83 12.14
C GLU A 236 -12.28 -22.32 12.86
N GLY A 237 -11.22 -23.14 12.90
CA GLY A 237 -9.96 -22.82 13.56
C GLY A 237 -9.16 -21.74 12.83
N GLY A 238 -8.66 -20.75 13.57
CA GLY A 238 -7.77 -19.70 13.06
C GLY A 238 -8.49 -18.49 12.44
N MET A 239 -9.81 -18.52 12.32
CA MET A 239 -10.60 -17.41 11.79
C MET A 239 -10.84 -16.31 12.83
N ASP A 240 -11.04 -15.08 12.34
CA ASP A 240 -11.59 -13.99 13.13
C ASP A 240 -13.07 -14.28 13.45
N ARG A 241 -13.62 -13.58 14.45
CA ARG A 241 -14.93 -13.89 15.04
C ARG A 241 -16.06 -13.93 14.01
N GLU A 242 -16.10 -12.98 13.08
CA GLU A 242 -17.15 -12.88 12.07
C GLU A 242 -17.11 -14.08 11.11
N PHE A 243 -15.92 -14.45 10.62
CA PHE A 243 -15.76 -15.62 9.75
C PHE A 243 -16.02 -16.93 10.50
N HIS A 244 -15.67 -17.02 11.78
CA HIS A 244 -16.03 -18.16 12.61
C HIS A 244 -17.56 -18.31 12.73
N THR A 245 -18.29 -17.22 12.97
CA THR A 245 -19.76 -17.27 13.03
C THR A 245 -20.36 -17.73 11.70
N VAL A 246 -19.85 -17.23 10.57
CA VAL A 246 -20.33 -17.63 9.25
C VAL A 246 -19.99 -19.09 8.93
N ALA A 247 -18.77 -19.54 9.24
CA ALA A 247 -18.34 -20.92 9.06
C ALA A 247 -19.19 -21.90 9.88
N HIS A 248 -19.48 -21.57 11.15
CA HIS A 248 -20.35 -22.37 12.00
C HIS A 248 -21.78 -22.48 11.43
N ALA A 249 -22.38 -21.34 11.04
CA ALA A 249 -23.71 -21.34 10.44
C ALA A 249 -23.76 -22.13 9.12
N PHE A 250 -22.70 -22.06 8.31
CA PHE A 250 -22.56 -22.87 7.10
C PHE A 250 -22.52 -24.36 7.43
N ASN A 251 -21.72 -24.77 8.43
CA ASN A 251 -21.60 -26.15 8.85
C ASN A 251 -22.94 -26.71 9.38
N GLU A 252 -23.69 -25.94 10.17
CA GLU A 252 -25.04 -26.31 10.64
C GLU A 252 -26.03 -26.48 9.48
N MET A 253 -26.02 -25.56 8.51
CA MET A 253 -26.85 -25.66 7.31
C MET A 253 -26.52 -26.91 6.50
N ALA A 254 -25.24 -27.21 6.28
CA ALA A 254 -24.81 -28.40 5.57
C ALA A 254 -25.23 -29.69 6.30
N GLU A 255 -25.16 -29.71 7.64
CA GLU A 255 -25.65 -30.82 8.46
C GLU A 255 -27.16 -31.01 8.35
N ASN A 256 -27.94 -29.94 8.42
CA ASN A 256 -29.40 -29.98 8.30
C ASN A 256 -29.85 -30.47 6.91
N LEU A 257 -29.19 -30.01 5.85
CA LEU A 257 -29.44 -30.51 4.49
C LEU A 257 -29.12 -31.99 4.36
N ARG A 258 -27.97 -32.44 4.89
CA ARG A 258 -27.58 -33.86 4.89
C ARG A 258 -28.63 -34.73 5.57
N ASN A 259 -29.11 -34.32 6.74
CA ASN A 259 -30.11 -35.07 7.50
C ASN A 259 -31.48 -35.07 6.82
N THR A 260 -31.86 -33.95 6.20
CA THR A 260 -33.11 -33.85 5.43
C THR A 260 -33.06 -34.77 4.21
N THR A 261 -31.97 -34.76 3.44
CA THR A 261 -31.80 -35.64 2.27
C THR A 261 -31.85 -37.12 2.66
N ARG A 262 -31.14 -37.52 3.73
CA ARG A 262 -31.19 -38.90 4.25
C ARG A 262 -32.60 -39.32 4.67
N ASN A 263 -33.34 -38.43 5.33
CA ASN A 263 -34.72 -38.70 5.72
C ASN A 263 -35.65 -38.85 4.51
N LEU A 264 -35.46 -38.03 3.46
CA LEU A 264 -36.21 -38.16 2.21
C LEU A 264 -35.90 -39.47 1.50
N GLU A 265 -34.63 -39.87 1.39
CA GLU A 265 -34.22 -41.15 0.79
C GLU A 265 -34.83 -42.34 1.54
N ARG A 266 -34.80 -42.30 2.87
CA ARG A 266 -35.42 -43.34 3.71
C ARG A 266 -36.92 -43.44 3.48
N ARG A 267 -37.63 -42.31 3.49
CA ARG A 267 -39.08 -42.26 3.23
C ARG A 267 -39.42 -42.74 1.83
N ASN A 268 -38.63 -42.38 0.82
CA ASN A 268 -38.82 -42.83 -0.55
C ASN A 268 -38.67 -44.36 -0.65
N THR A 269 -37.69 -44.92 0.05
CA THR A 269 -37.48 -46.38 0.12
C THR A 269 -38.64 -47.08 0.85
N GLU A 270 -39.12 -46.52 1.96
CA GLU A 270 -40.28 -47.04 2.70
C GLU A 270 -41.56 -46.99 1.85
N LEU A 271 -41.79 -45.89 1.12
CA LEU A 271 -42.91 -45.74 0.21
C LEU A 271 -42.85 -46.76 -0.94
N GLY A 272 -41.66 -46.99 -1.51
CA GLY A 272 -41.45 -48.02 -2.53
C GLY A 272 -41.82 -49.41 -2.06
N ARG A 273 -41.39 -49.80 -0.85
CA ARG A 273 -41.76 -51.10 -0.25
C ARG A 273 -43.26 -51.21 0.06
N ALA A 274 -43.88 -50.13 0.50
CA ALA A 274 -45.32 -50.11 0.76
C ALA A 274 -46.11 -50.29 -0.54
N LEU A 275 -45.70 -49.64 -1.63
CA LEU A 275 -46.31 -49.82 -2.96
C LEU A 275 -46.17 -51.26 -3.46
N GLU A 276 -44.98 -51.86 -3.32
CA GLU A 276 -44.75 -53.26 -3.69
C GLU A 276 -45.64 -54.22 -2.88
N THR A 277 -45.78 -53.97 -1.57
CA THR A 277 -46.65 -54.76 -0.70
C THR A 277 -48.12 -54.65 -1.12
N ILE A 278 -48.60 -53.44 -1.39
CA ILE A 278 -49.98 -53.21 -1.85
C ILE A 278 -50.25 -53.95 -3.17
N GLN A 279 -49.33 -53.86 -4.14
CA GLN A 279 -49.47 -54.56 -5.42
C GLN A 279 -49.54 -56.08 -5.24
N LYS A 280 -48.68 -56.63 -4.38
CA LYS A 280 -48.69 -58.07 -4.08
C LYS A 280 -50.02 -58.51 -3.44
N THR A 281 -50.48 -57.80 -2.42
CA THR A 281 -51.76 -58.10 -1.74
C THR A 281 -52.94 -57.99 -2.71
N GLN A 282 -52.94 -57.01 -3.61
CA GLN A 282 -53.99 -56.85 -4.61
C GLN A 282 -54.01 -58.04 -5.59
N ALA A 283 -52.84 -58.52 -6.03
CA ALA A 283 -52.74 -59.70 -6.89
C ALA A 283 -53.26 -60.97 -6.20
N GLU A 284 -52.90 -61.17 -4.93
CA GLU A 284 -53.41 -62.28 -4.10
C GLU A 284 -54.93 -62.21 -3.94
N LEU A 285 -55.49 -61.01 -3.73
CA LEU A 285 -56.93 -60.80 -3.59
C LEU A 285 -57.69 -61.11 -4.89
N ILE A 286 -57.19 -60.64 -6.04
CA ILE A 286 -57.76 -60.97 -7.37
C ILE A 286 -57.73 -62.49 -7.60
N GLN A 287 -56.64 -63.16 -7.22
CA GLN A 287 -56.54 -64.62 -7.34
C GLN A 287 -57.55 -65.34 -6.44
N SER A 288 -57.71 -64.88 -5.20
CA SER A 288 -58.71 -65.39 -4.26
C SER A 288 -60.14 -65.19 -4.76
N GLU A 289 -60.47 -64.02 -5.33
CA GLU A 289 -61.79 -63.75 -5.92
C GLU A 289 -62.06 -64.65 -7.13
N LYS A 290 -61.06 -64.87 -8.00
CA LYS A 290 -61.18 -65.81 -9.13
C LYS A 290 -61.47 -67.22 -8.66
N LEU A 291 -60.74 -67.71 -7.65
CA LEU A 291 -60.97 -69.04 -7.07
C LEU A 291 -62.34 -69.15 -6.40
N GLY A 292 -62.78 -68.11 -5.69
CA GLY A 292 -64.11 -68.07 -5.07
C GLY A 292 -65.24 -68.06 -6.10
N ALA A 293 -65.10 -67.28 -7.18
CA ALA A 293 -66.05 -67.27 -8.29
C ALA A 293 -66.10 -68.61 -9.03
N LEU A 294 -64.93 -69.21 -9.29
CA LEU A 294 -64.83 -70.55 -9.86
C LEU A 294 -65.51 -71.58 -8.95
N GLY A 295 -65.24 -71.55 -7.65
CA GLY A 295 -65.88 -72.44 -6.68
C GLY A 295 -67.41 -72.32 -6.66
N ARG A 296 -67.95 -71.09 -6.70
CA ARG A 296 -69.40 -70.85 -6.82
C ARG A 296 -69.97 -71.38 -8.14
N MET A 297 -69.29 -71.16 -9.26
CA MET A 297 -69.70 -71.72 -10.55
C MET A 297 -69.67 -73.25 -10.55
N THR A 298 -68.60 -73.87 -10.03
CA THR A 298 -68.50 -75.34 -9.94
C THR A 298 -69.57 -75.93 -9.05
N ALA A 299 -69.89 -75.30 -7.91
CA ALA A 299 -71.00 -75.72 -7.05
C ALA A 299 -72.37 -75.60 -7.76
N GLY A 300 -72.58 -74.50 -8.50
CA GLY A 300 -73.77 -74.32 -9.36
C GLY A 300 -73.86 -75.40 -10.44
N LEU A 301 -72.78 -75.67 -11.18
CA LEU A 301 -72.70 -76.73 -12.18
C LEU A 301 -72.94 -78.12 -11.57
N ALA A 302 -72.39 -78.41 -10.39
CA ALA A 302 -72.64 -79.68 -9.71
C ALA A 302 -74.12 -79.84 -9.34
N HIS A 303 -74.79 -78.76 -8.91
CA HIS A 303 -76.22 -78.77 -8.64
C HIS A 303 -77.04 -78.97 -9.93
N GLU A 304 -76.68 -78.29 -11.02
CA GLU A 304 -77.33 -78.43 -12.32
C GLU A 304 -77.09 -79.78 -12.99
N LEU A 305 -75.96 -80.45 -12.74
CA LEU A 305 -75.69 -81.82 -13.21
C LEU A 305 -76.41 -82.88 -12.38
N ASN A 306 -76.55 -82.66 -11.08
CA ASN A 306 -77.32 -83.57 -10.21
C ASN A 306 -78.79 -83.63 -10.62
N ASN A 307 -79.37 -82.54 -11.12
CA ASN A 307 -80.77 -82.49 -11.57
C ASN A 307 -81.11 -83.50 -12.69
N PRO A 308 -80.46 -83.48 -13.88
CA PRO A 308 -80.72 -84.45 -14.93
C PRO A 308 -80.29 -85.87 -14.53
N LEU A 309 -79.24 -86.03 -13.71
CA LEU A 309 -78.86 -87.36 -13.21
C LEU A 309 -79.94 -87.94 -12.29
N ALA A 310 -80.54 -87.13 -11.43
CA ALA A 310 -81.68 -87.54 -10.61
C ALA A 310 -82.88 -87.91 -11.50
N SER A 311 -83.13 -87.16 -12.59
CA SER A 311 -84.16 -87.51 -13.57
C SER A 311 -83.86 -88.83 -14.30
N VAL A 312 -82.63 -89.04 -14.78
CA VAL A 312 -82.20 -90.29 -15.45
C VAL A 312 -82.30 -91.47 -14.49
N LEU A 313 -81.85 -91.30 -13.25
CA LEU A 313 -81.98 -92.31 -12.20
C LEU A 313 -83.45 -92.62 -11.91
N GLY A 314 -84.30 -91.59 -11.82
CA GLY A 314 -85.75 -91.75 -11.67
C GLY A 314 -86.37 -92.54 -12.82
N TYR A 315 -86.04 -92.19 -14.07
CA TYR A 315 -86.50 -92.97 -15.24
C TYR A 315 -85.97 -94.41 -15.24
N ALA A 316 -84.71 -94.62 -14.87
CA ALA A 316 -84.13 -95.97 -14.75
C ALA A 316 -84.83 -96.80 -13.66
N GLN A 317 -85.18 -96.17 -12.52
CA GLN A 317 -85.94 -96.81 -11.46
C GLN A 317 -87.36 -97.15 -11.89
N MET A 318 -88.03 -96.29 -12.66
CA MET A 318 -89.35 -96.58 -13.23
C MET A 318 -89.30 -97.74 -14.23
N LEU A 319 -88.33 -97.74 -15.15
CA LEU A 319 -88.08 -98.86 -16.06
C LEU A 319 -87.81 -100.16 -15.30
N GLN A 320 -87.00 -100.10 -14.24
CA GLN A 320 -86.72 -101.27 -13.40
C GLN A 320 -87.97 -101.76 -12.64
N ALA A 321 -88.82 -100.84 -12.18
CA ALA A 321 -90.09 -101.18 -11.54
C ALA A 321 -91.07 -101.83 -12.53
N GLU A 322 -91.12 -101.34 -13.76
CA GLU A 322 -91.96 -101.87 -14.84
C GLU A 322 -91.51 -103.29 -15.26
N LEU A 323 -90.19 -103.51 -15.39
CA LEU A 323 -89.58 -104.83 -15.58
C LEU A 323 -89.84 -105.79 -14.40
N ARG A 324 -89.98 -105.28 -13.16
CA ARG A 324 -90.34 -106.07 -11.98
C ARG A 324 -91.84 -106.36 -11.87
N SER A 325 -92.71 -105.49 -12.38
CA SER A 325 -94.15 -105.76 -12.47
C SER A 325 -94.52 -106.77 -13.56
N ASP A 326 -93.66 -106.97 -14.55
CA ASP A 326 -93.85 -107.98 -15.61
C ASP A 326 -93.36 -109.40 -15.18
N THR A 327 -92.95 -109.57 -13.90
CA THR A 327 -92.42 -110.84 -13.35
C THR A 327 -93.18 -111.37 -12.14
N SER A 328 -94.43 -110.93 -11.88
CA SER A 328 -95.32 -111.59 -10.90
C SER A 328 -96.36 -112.51 -11.58
N PRO A 329 -96.11 -113.84 -11.65
CA PRO A 329 -97.11 -114.81 -12.08
C PRO A 329 -98.12 -115.14 -10.97
N ASP A 330 -99.37 -115.33 -11.39
CA ASP A 330 -100.49 -115.97 -10.69
C ASP A 330 -100.09 -117.01 -9.65
N ARG A 331 -100.75 -116.97 -8.47
CA ARG A 331 -101.07 -118.20 -7.73
C ARG A 331 -102.51 -118.18 -7.19
N VAL A 332 -103.31 -118.97 -7.89
CA VAL A 332 -104.52 -119.69 -7.48
C VAL A 332 -104.31 -120.45 -6.18
N ALA A 333 -105.21 -120.27 -5.22
CA ALA A 333 -105.90 -121.29 -4.40
C ALA A 333 -106.86 -120.60 -3.43
#